data_AF-A0A533RY92-F1
#
_entry.id   AF-A0A533RY92-F1
#
_cell.length_a   1.000
_cell.length_b   1.000
_cell.length_c   1.000
_cell.angle_alpha   90.00
_cell.angle_beta   90.00
_cell.angle_gamma   90.00
#
_symmetry.space_group_name_H-M   'P 1'
#
loop_
_entity.id
_entity.type
_entity.pdbx_description
1 polymer ?
#
loop_
_entity_poly.entity_id
_entity_poly.type
_entity_poly.pdbx_seq_one_letter_code
_entity_poly.pdbx_strand_id
1 'polypeptide(L)'
;MKSTEAVTARKIDLTSHRDEITSEQAAVETPVAIYVNAELVATLFATPTAQPELAVGYLIGEGILRSYSDIEDVTWSEGTTTVQVRTKPRAQVRTDAAKVIRVLTSACGSSDDFHRLLDRIDKPFVKSQFRVSASEIALMMSKFNEYSRKFREIGSFQYAAAFLTREMKAFFEDVGRHNAVDKTLGSVI
;
A
#
# COMPACT_ATOMS: atom_id res chain seq x y z
N MET A 1 1.09 -15.30 0.83
CA MET A 1 0.06 -15.61 1.86
C MET A 1 -1.32 -15.30 1.29
N LYS A 2 -2.40 -15.82 1.89
CA LYS A 2 -3.77 -15.52 1.44
C LYS A 2 -4.16 -14.10 1.84
N SER A 3 -4.86 -13.37 0.96
CA SER A 3 -5.42 -12.06 1.32
C SER A 3 -6.70 -12.17 2.14
N THR A 4 -7.33 -13.34 2.19
CA THR A 4 -8.58 -13.58 2.92
C THR A 4 -8.54 -14.90 3.69
N GLU A 5 -9.35 -14.98 4.73
CA GLU A 5 -9.60 -16.21 5.49
C GLU A 5 -11.07 -16.34 5.89
N ALA A 6 -11.50 -17.58 6.12
CA ALA A 6 -12.87 -17.84 6.59
C ALA A 6 -12.95 -17.53 8.09
N VAL A 7 -13.94 -16.73 8.48
CA VAL A 7 -14.22 -16.39 9.87
C VAL A 7 -15.67 -16.73 10.20
N THR A 8 -15.93 -17.01 11.48
CA THR A 8 -17.29 -17.13 11.99
C THR A 8 -17.80 -15.73 12.32
N ALA A 9 -18.86 -15.30 11.64
CA ALA A 9 -19.47 -14.00 11.84
C ALA A 9 -20.91 -14.15 12.31
N ARG A 10 -21.35 -13.23 13.17
CA ARG A 10 -22.77 -13.06 13.52
C ARG A 10 -23.34 -11.97 12.63
N LYS A 11 -24.20 -12.35 11.69
CA LYS A 11 -24.82 -11.45 10.73
C LYS A 11 -26.16 -10.97 11.27
N ILE A 12 -26.29 -9.66 11.40
CA ILE A 12 -27.50 -9.00 11.91
C ILE A 12 -28.14 -8.25 10.74
N ASP A 13 -29.28 -8.76 10.26
CA ASP A 13 -30.11 -8.08 9.27
C ASP A 13 -31.19 -7.26 9.97
N LEU A 14 -31.00 -5.94 10.01
CA LEU A 14 -31.91 -5.00 10.64
C LEU A 14 -33.24 -4.85 9.89
N THR A 15 -33.30 -5.22 8.61
CA THR A 15 -34.52 -5.11 7.79
C THR A 15 -35.42 -6.31 8.01
N SER A 16 -34.84 -7.52 8.06
CA SER A 16 -35.59 -8.75 8.29
C SER A 16 -35.62 -9.21 9.75
N HIS A 17 -35.01 -8.45 10.66
CA HIS A 17 -34.85 -8.77 12.09
C HIS A 17 -34.27 -10.17 12.32
N ARG A 18 -33.35 -10.59 11.45
CA ARG A 18 -32.69 -11.90 11.54
C ARG A 18 -31.28 -11.76 12.09
N ASP A 19 -30.91 -12.80 12.81
CA ASP A 19 -29.60 -12.97 13.44
C ASP A 19 -29.16 -14.40 13.20
N GLU A 20 -28.07 -14.55 12.45
CA GLU A 20 -27.52 -15.85 12.11
C GLU A 20 -26.01 -15.89 12.31
N ILE A 21 -25.51 -17.04 12.73
CA ILE A 21 -24.08 -17.33 12.71
C ILE A 21 -23.76 -17.96 11.36
N THR A 22 -22.87 -17.35 10.60
CA THR A 22 -22.47 -17.78 9.27
C THR A 22 -20.95 -17.78 9.14
N SER A 23 -20.44 -18.46 8.11
CA SER A 23 -19.04 -18.34 7.70
C SER A 23 -18.92 -17.29 6.62
N GLU A 24 -18.08 -16.29 6.85
CA GLU A 24 -17.79 -15.20 5.91
C GLU A 24 -16.30 -15.17 5.58
N GLN A 25 -15.94 -14.58 4.44
CA GLN A 25 -14.55 -14.25 4.17
C GLN A 25 -14.21 -12.91 4.81
N ALA A 26 -13.12 -12.85 5.57
CA ALA A 26 -12.55 -11.61 6.08
C ALA A 26 -11.20 -11.35 5.40
N ALA A 27 -10.86 -10.07 5.23
CA ALA A 27 -9.52 -9.71 4.79
C ALA A 27 -8.50 -9.98 5.92
N VAL A 28 -7.35 -10.53 5.53
CA VAL A 28 -6.23 -10.77 6.43
C VAL A 28 -5.39 -9.50 6.49
N GLU A 29 -5.06 -9.07 7.70
CA GLU A 29 -4.15 -7.96 7.99
C GLU A 29 -3.03 -8.49 8.89
N THR A 30 -1.77 -8.24 8.50
CA THR A 30 -0.59 -8.71 9.23
C THR A 30 0.45 -7.59 9.36
N PRO A 31 1.27 -7.61 10.42
CA PRO A 31 2.36 -6.65 10.56
C PRO A 31 3.51 -7.01 9.59
N VAL A 32 3.77 -6.13 8.62
CA VAL A 32 4.89 -6.22 7.68
C VAL A 32 6.04 -5.33 8.15
N ALA A 33 7.12 -5.94 8.62
CA ALA A 33 8.33 -5.26 9.08
C ALA A 33 9.28 -4.95 7.92
N ILE A 34 9.65 -3.68 7.75
CA ILE A 34 10.53 -3.20 6.71
C ILE A 34 11.86 -2.80 7.35
N TYR A 35 12.93 -3.43 6.90
CA TYR A 35 14.29 -3.14 7.33
C TYR A 35 15.05 -2.47 6.20
N VAL A 36 15.87 -1.47 6.53
CA VAL A 36 16.82 -0.83 5.60
C VAL A 36 18.22 -0.95 6.18
N ASN A 37 19.13 -1.60 5.47
CA ASN A 37 20.50 -1.86 5.94
C ASN A 37 20.55 -2.48 7.35
N ALA A 38 19.68 -3.47 7.60
CA ALA A 38 19.50 -4.16 8.87
C ALA A 38 18.89 -3.34 10.03
N GLU A 39 18.50 -2.09 9.81
CA GLU A 39 17.74 -1.29 10.79
C GLU A 39 16.25 -1.38 10.52
N LEU A 40 15.43 -1.64 11.55
CA LEU A 40 13.97 -1.61 11.43
C LEU A 40 13.51 -0.18 11.18
N VAL A 41 12.87 0.06 10.04
CA VAL A 41 12.40 1.38 9.62
C VAL A 41 10.92 1.58 9.89
N ALA A 42 10.09 0.55 9.65
CA ALA A 42 8.65 0.62 9.86
C ALA A 42 8.05 -0.77 10.04
N THR A 43 6.89 -0.83 10.69
CA THR A 43 6.00 -2.00 10.69
C THR A 43 4.61 -1.56 10.26
N LEU A 44 4.18 -2.00 9.08
CA LEU A 44 2.89 -1.64 8.48
C LEU A 44 1.90 -2.77 8.69
N PHE A 45 0.71 -2.47 9.21
CA PHE A 45 -0.39 -3.44 9.13
C PHE A 45 -0.96 -3.41 7.72
N ALA A 46 -0.82 -4.53 7.01
CA ALA A 46 -1.14 -4.64 5.59
C ALA A 46 -1.67 -6.03 5.24
N THR A 47 -2.39 -6.10 4.13
CA THR A 47 -2.71 -7.38 3.51
C THR A 47 -1.42 -8.07 3.07
N PRO A 48 -1.18 -9.35 3.42
CA PRO A 48 0.11 -10.02 3.25
C PRO A 48 0.36 -10.50 1.81
N THR A 49 0.27 -9.56 0.88
CA THR A 49 0.51 -9.69 -0.55
C THR A 49 1.39 -8.55 -1.02
N ALA A 50 2.28 -8.81 -1.99
CA ALA A 50 3.15 -7.81 -2.61
C ALA A 50 3.99 -7.01 -1.59
N GLN A 51 4.60 -7.72 -0.63
CA GLN A 51 5.42 -7.13 0.43
C GLN A 51 6.66 -6.40 -0.10
N PRO A 52 7.41 -6.93 -1.10
CA PRO A 52 8.50 -6.17 -1.70
C PRO A 52 8.03 -4.82 -2.28
N GLU A 53 6.92 -4.81 -3.01
CA GLU A 53 6.34 -3.61 -3.60
C GLU A 53 5.85 -2.64 -2.53
N LEU A 54 5.19 -3.14 -1.48
CA LEU A 54 4.79 -2.34 -0.32
C LEU A 54 6.00 -1.64 0.33
N ALA A 55 7.09 -2.38 0.55
CA ALA A 55 8.29 -1.85 1.18
C ALA A 55 8.95 -0.75 0.33
N VAL A 56 9.13 -1.02 -0.97
CA VAL A 56 9.70 -0.05 -1.92
C VAL A 56 8.84 1.21 -2.02
N GLY A 57 7.52 1.02 -2.18
CA GLY A 57 6.55 2.11 -2.25
C GLY A 57 6.55 2.98 -1.02
N TYR A 58 6.46 2.38 0.17
CA TYR A 58 6.47 3.10 1.45
C TYR A 58 7.77 3.91 1.63
N LEU A 59 8.94 3.30 1.38
CA LEU A 59 10.23 3.97 1.56
C LEU A 59 10.40 5.20 0.67
N ILE A 60 9.89 5.15 -0.56
CA ILE A 60 9.96 6.27 -1.51
C ILE A 60 8.83 7.27 -1.28
N GLY A 61 7.61 6.80 -0.98
CA GLY A 61 6.43 7.61 -0.70
C GLY A 61 6.59 8.51 0.53
N GLU A 62 7.16 7.97 1.61
CA GLU A 62 7.51 8.75 2.81
C GLU A 62 8.79 9.58 2.63
N GLY A 63 9.49 9.42 1.49
CA GLY A 63 10.76 10.08 1.21
C GLY A 63 11.88 9.65 2.16
N ILE A 64 11.82 8.42 2.69
CA ILE A 64 12.91 7.78 3.46
C ILE A 64 14.08 7.51 2.53
N LEU A 65 13.78 7.03 1.32
CA LEU A 65 14.67 6.98 0.17
C LEU A 65 14.22 8.01 -0.87
N ARG A 66 15.16 8.57 -1.63
CA ARG A 66 14.84 9.60 -2.63
C ARG A 66 14.34 8.98 -3.94
N SER A 67 14.90 7.84 -4.32
CA SER A 67 14.59 7.19 -5.59
C SER A 67 14.78 5.69 -5.53
N TYR A 68 14.16 4.96 -6.44
CA TYR A 68 14.41 3.53 -6.63
C TYR A 68 15.89 3.24 -6.93
N SER A 69 16.59 4.16 -7.59
CA SER A 69 18.01 4.01 -7.91
C SER A 69 18.93 3.95 -6.68
N ASP A 70 18.46 4.36 -5.51
CA ASP A 70 19.19 4.25 -4.24
C ASP A 70 19.15 2.82 -3.66
N ILE A 71 18.22 1.99 -4.11
CA ILE A 71 18.07 0.60 -3.68
C ILE A 71 19.09 -0.26 -4.44
N GLU A 72 19.78 -1.12 -3.70
CA GLU A 72 20.70 -2.13 -4.23
C GLU A 72 20.00 -3.48 -4.36
N ASP A 73 19.19 -3.86 -3.37
CA ASP A 73 18.56 -5.17 -3.29
C ASP A 73 17.32 -5.14 -2.38
N VAL A 74 16.34 -6.00 -2.68
CA VAL A 74 15.13 -6.20 -1.88
C VAL A 74 14.95 -7.70 -1.69
N THR A 75 15.08 -8.16 -0.45
CA THR A 75 14.97 -9.57 -0.10
C THR A 75 13.75 -9.82 0.77
N TRP A 76 13.00 -10.85 0.40
CA TRP A 76 11.78 -11.30 1.07
C TRP A 76 11.59 -12.79 0.74
N SER A 77 11.01 -13.53 1.67
CA SER A 77 10.70 -14.95 1.49
C SER A 77 9.20 -15.16 1.60
N GLU A 78 8.67 -16.03 0.76
CA GLU A 78 7.25 -16.33 0.79
C GLU A 78 6.83 -16.85 2.18
N GLY A 79 5.72 -16.31 2.71
CA GLY A 79 5.21 -16.67 4.02
C GLY A 79 5.83 -15.88 5.19
N THR A 80 6.81 -15.01 4.95
CA THR A 80 7.31 -14.09 5.97
C THR A 80 6.63 -12.72 5.86
N THR A 81 6.60 -12.01 6.99
CA THR A 81 6.13 -10.63 7.05
C THR A 81 7.29 -9.65 7.20
N THR A 82 8.50 -10.04 6.78
CA THR A 82 9.71 -9.21 6.90
C THR A 82 10.32 -8.96 5.53
N VAL A 83 10.56 -7.70 5.20
CA VAL A 83 11.25 -7.29 3.97
C VAL A 83 12.54 -6.59 4.34
N GLN A 84 13.63 -6.99 3.70
CA GLN A 84 14.98 -6.46 3.91
C GLN A 84 15.39 -5.69 2.66
N VAL A 85 15.63 -4.39 2.81
CA VAL A 85 16.06 -3.49 1.72
C VAL A 85 17.52 -3.10 1.98
N ARG A 86 18.39 -3.36 1.00
CA ARG A 86 19.77 -2.89 1.02
C ARG A 86 19.89 -1.68 0.10
N THR A 87 20.59 -0.64 0.55
CA THR A 87 20.80 0.57 -0.25
C THR A 87 22.24 0.67 -0.72
N LYS A 88 22.46 1.38 -1.82
CA LYS A 88 23.81 1.68 -2.31
C LYS A 88 24.59 2.53 -1.31
N PRO A 89 25.94 2.47 -1.26
CA PRO A 89 26.76 3.16 -0.26
C PRO A 89 26.60 4.69 -0.16
N ARG A 90 26.07 5.35 -1.20
CA ARG A 90 25.87 6.81 -1.23
C ARG A 90 24.40 7.22 -1.06
N ALA A 91 23.50 6.26 -0.89
CA ALA A 91 22.09 6.53 -0.64
C ALA A 91 21.93 7.27 0.69
N GLN A 92 21.17 8.35 0.70
CA GLN A 92 20.81 9.05 1.93
C GLN A 92 19.52 8.46 2.47
N VAL A 93 19.63 7.68 3.53
CA VAL A 93 18.46 7.14 4.26
C VAL A 93 18.06 8.14 5.33
N ARG A 94 16.83 8.67 5.25
CA ARG A 94 16.31 9.63 6.25
C ARG A 94 15.82 8.89 7.49
N THR A 95 16.76 8.41 8.30
CA THR A 95 16.48 7.58 9.48
C THR A 95 15.72 8.33 10.58
N ASP A 96 15.73 9.66 10.64
CA ASP A 96 14.93 10.40 11.63
C ASP A 96 13.41 10.31 11.38
N ALA A 97 12.99 10.00 10.14
CA ALA A 97 11.61 9.61 9.83
C ALA A 97 11.32 8.13 10.18
N ALA A 98 12.38 7.31 10.23
CA ALA A 98 12.34 5.87 10.55
C ALA A 98 12.47 5.56 12.05
N LYS A 99 13.01 6.50 12.85
CA LYS A 99 13.27 6.33 14.30
C LYS A 99 12.00 6.38 15.16
N VAL A 100 10.89 6.84 14.60
CA VAL A 100 9.58 6.58 15.21
C VAL A 100 9.20 5.20 14.72
N ILE A 101 9.23 4.19 15.58
CA ILE A 101 8.60 2.90 15.29
C ILE A 101 7.11 3.20 15.12
N ARG A 102 6.70 3.52 13.90
CA ARG A 102 5.32 3.82 13.57
C ARG A 102 4.65 2.49 13.32
N VAL A 103 3.91 2.02 14.32
CA VAL A 103 2.86 1.05 14.07
C VAL A 103 1.75 1.82 13.37
N LEU A 104 1.82 1.87 12.05
CA LEU A 104 0.79 2.50 11.23
C LEU A 104 -0.34 1.48 11.08
N THR A 105 -1.45 1.78 11.76
CA THR A 105 -2.69 1.07 11.53
C THR A 105 -3.29 1.53 10.20
N SER A 106 -4.08 0.68 9.56
CA SER A 106 -4.82 1.02 8.33
C SER A 106 -5.84 2.16 8.53
N ALA A 107 -6.09 2.58 9.78
CA ALA A 107 -6.95 3.69 10.14
C ALA A 107 -6.37 5.02 9.67
N CYS A 108 -7.18 5.76 8.92
CA CYS A 108 -6.77 6.99 8.27
C CYS A 108 -6.95 8.18 9.23
N GLY A 109 -5.89 8.63 9.92
CA GLY A 109 -6.05 9.70 10.90
C GLY A 109 -4.85 10.47 11.43
N SER A 110 -3.59 10.16 11.10
CA SER A 110 -2.46 10.97 11.59
C SER A 110 -2.18 12.17 10.67
N SER A 111 -2.83 13.31 10.94
CA SER A 111 -2.60 14.58 10.24
C SER A 111 -1.23 15.22 10.53
N ASP A 112 -0.62 14.90 11.66
CA ASP A 112 0.50 15.69 12.20
C ASP A 112 1.82 15.50 11.43
N ASP A 113 2.00 14.36 10.77
CA ASP A 113 3.23 14.06 10.02
C ASP A 113 3.23 14.61 8.58
N PHE A 114 2.05 14.70 7.94
CA PHE A 114 1.93 15.18 6.56
C PHE A 114 2.36 16.66 6.44
N HIS A 115 2.00 17.50 7.42
CA HIS A 115 2.36 18.91 7.43
C HIS A 115 3.88 19.13 7.60
N ARG A 116 4.55 18.34 8.45
CA ARG A 116 6.01 18.42 8.63
C ARG A 116 6.80 17.94 7.40
N LEU A 117 6.23 17.03 6.61
CA LEU A 117 6.83 16.59 5.35
C LEU A 117 6.70 17.69 4.28
N LEU A 118 5.52 18.30 4.14
CA LEU A 118 5.28 19.39 3.19
C LEU A 118 6.19 20.60 3.44
N ASP A 119 6.47 20.94 4.69
CA ASP A 119 7.37 22.04 5.06
C ASP A 119 8.84 21.80 4.67
N ARG A 120 9.21 20.54 4.41
CA ARG A 120 10.60 20.13 4.11
C ARG A 120 10.85 19.79 2.65
N ILE A 121 9.81 19.74 1.82
CA ILE A 121 9.93 19.47 0.40
C ILE A 121 9.90 20.83 -0.32
N ASP A 122 11.03 21.24 -0.92
CA ASP A 122 11.03 22.27 -1.95
C ASP A 122 9.98 21.87 -2.99
N LYS A 123 8.85 22.61 -3.07
CA LYS A 123 7.65 22.28 -3.86
C LYS A 123 8.04 21.56 -5.16
N PRO A 124 7.89 20.22 -5.24
CA PRO A 124 8.46 19.49 -6.35
C PRO A 124 7.47 19.62 -7.49
N PHE A 125 7.72 20.58 -8.37
CA PHE A 125 6.97 20.66 -9.61
C PHE A 125 7.24 19.39 -10.41
N VAL A 126 6.19 18.59 -10.61
CA VAL A 126 6.26 17.40 -11.47
C VAL A 126 6.50 17.88 -12.90
N LYS A 127 7.73 17.73 -13.40
CA LYS A 127 8.10 18.01 -14.78
C LYS A 127 7.63 16.89 -15.70
N SER A 128 6.31 16.81 -15.94
CA SER A 128 5.71 15.82 -16.81
C SER A 128 4.85 16.47 -17.90
N GLN A 129 5.00 15.98 -19.13
CA GLN A 129 4.12 16.32 -20.25
C GLN A 129 2.95 15.34 -20.38
N PHE A 130 2.78 14.41 -19.43
CA PHE A 130 1.67 13.47 -19.46
C PHE A 130 0.33 14.21 -19.51
N ARG A 131 -0.55 13.75 -20.39
CA ARG A 131 -1.91 14.26 -20.57
C ARG A 131 -2.83 13.06 -20.64
N VAL A 132 -4.01 13.23 -20.07
CA VAL A 132 -5.10 12.26 -20.11
C VAL A 132 -6.38 13.03 -20.38
N SER A 133 -7.19 12.52 -21.31
CA SER A 133 -8.51 13.06 -21.60
C SER A 133 -9.55 12.51 -20.61
N ALA A 134 -10.66 13.25 -20.45
CA ALA A 134 -11.75 12.81 -19.57
C ALA A 134 -12.34 11.44 -19.99
N SER A 135 -12.40 11.16 -21.30
CA SER A 135 -12.88 9.86 -21.82
C SER A 135 -11.92 8.72 -21.49
N GLU A 136 -10.61 8.97 -21.50
CA GLU A 136 -9.63 7.99 -21.04
C GLU A 136 -9.76 7.72 -19.55
N ILE A 137 -10.00 8.74 -18.72
CA ILE A 137 -10.26 8.56 -17.28
C ILE A 137 -11.49 7.66 -17.07
N ALA A 138 -12.60 7.94 -17.76
CA ALA A 138 -13.81 7.14 -17.64
C ALA A 138 -13.56 5.66 -18.01
N LEU A 139 -12.80 5.41 -19.08
CA LEU A 139 -12.41 4.06 -19.50
C LEU A 139 -11.53 3.36 -18.46
N MET A 140 -10.52 4.05 -17.94
CA MET A 140 -9.61 3.52 -16.91
C MET A 140 -10.36 3.20 -15.62
N MET A 141 -11.32 4.04 -15.22
CA MET A 141 -12.18 3.80 -14.06
C MET A 141 -13.12 2.62 -14.27
N SER A 142 -13.68 2.46 -15.47
CA SER A 142 -14.46 1.26 -15.81
C SER A 142 -13.62 0.00 -15.63
N LYS A 143 -12.38 0.00 -16.14
CA LYS A 143 -11.46 -1.13 -16.00
C LYS A 143 -11.07 -1.36 -14.54
N PHE A 144 -10.78 -0.30 -13.78
CA PHE A 144 -10.49 -0.40 -12.35
C PHE A 144 -11.63 -1.10 -11.58
N ASN A 145 -12.87 -0.66 -11.80
CA ASN A 145 -14.06 -1.25 -11.15
C ASN A 145 -14.34 -2.71 -11.54
N GLU A 146 -13.92 -3.11 -12.75
CA GLU A 146 -13.99 -4.50 -13.20
C GLU A 146 -13.00 -5.39 -12.43
N TYR A 147 -11.84 -4.88 -12.02
CA TYR A 147 -10.84 -5.63 -11.26
C TYR A 147 -11.14 -5.61 -9.75
N SER A 148 -11.76 -4.55 -9.23
CA SER A 148 -12.14 -4.41 -7.80
C SER A 148 -13.38 -5.23 -7.39
N ARG A 149 -13.67 -6.39 -8.02
CA ARG A 149 -14.92 -7.15 -7.73
C ARG A 149 -14.96 -7.72 -6.32
N LYS A 150 -13.80 -8.13 -5.80
CA LYS A 150 -13.65 -8.63 -4.43
C LYS A 150 -14.15 -7.63 -3.38
N PHE A 151 -14.10 -6.32 -3.66
CA PHE A 151 -14.72 -5.31 -2.80
C PHE A 151 -16.20 -5.58 -2.56
N ARG A 152 -16.94 -5.99 -3.59
CA ARG A 152 -18.38 -6.26 -3.51
C ARG A 152 -18.70 -7.50 -2.69
N GLU A 153 -17.74 -8.41 -2.56
CA GLU A 153 -17.90 -9.67 -1.82
C GLU A 153 -17.52 -9.50 -0.34
N ILE A 154 -16.46 -8.74 -0.04
CA ILE A 154 -15.85 -8.72 1.29
C ILE A 154 -15.94 -7.33 1.95
N GLY A 155 -16.03 -6.25 1.16
CA GLY A 155 -16.23 -4.88 1.63
C GLY A 155 -15.03 -4.21 2.32
N SER A 156 -13.99 -4.95 2.67
CA SER A 156 -12.87 -4.46 3.51
C SER A 156 -11.62 -4.02 2.73
N PHE A 157 -11.53 -4.31 1.44
CA PHE A 157 -10.35 -3.95 0.64
C PHE A 157 -10.45 -2.55 0.03
N GLN A 158 -9.31 -1.87 -0.02
CA GLN A 158 -9.03 -0.69 -0.82
C GLN A 158 -8.15 -1.09 -2.00
N TYR A 159 -8.24 -0.35 -3.10
CA TYR A 159 -7.55 -0.66 -4.34
C TYR A 159 -6.84 0.57 -4.87
N ALA A 160 -5.68 0.36 -5.50
CA ALA A 160 -5.02 1.39 -6.28
C ALA A 160 -4.48 0.78 -7.58
N ALA A 161 -4.35 1.62 -8.60
CA ALA A 161 -3.88 1.20 -9.91
C ALA A 161 -3.04 2.29 -10.58
N ALA A 162 -2.00 1.87 -11.29
CA ALA A 162 -1.20 2.74 -12.14
C ALA A 162 -1.57 2.49 -13.60
N PHE A 163 -1.85 3.57 -14.33
CA PHE A 163 -2.10 3.52 -15.75
C PHE A 163 -1.02 4.30 -16.51
N LEU A 164 -0.50 3.68 -17.57
CA LEU A 164 0.38 4.33 -18.53
C LEU A 164 -0.22 4.12 -19.91
N THR A 165 -0.41 5.21 -20.67
CA THR A 165 -0.97 5.15 -22.03
C THR A 165 -2.25 4.29 -22.13
N ARG A 166 -3.15 4.44 -21.14
CA ARG A 166 -4.43 3.70 -20.97
C ARG A 166 -4.31 2.22 -20.59
N GLU A 167 -3.09 1.70 -20.48
CA GLU A 167 -2.84 0.34 -20.02
C GLU A 167 -2.66 0.34 -18.50
N MET A 168 -3.35 -0.56 -17.83
CA MET A 168 -3.19 -0.77 -16.39
C MET A 168 -1.90 -1.55 -16.17
N LYS A 169 -0.89 -0.88 -15.62
CA LYS A 169 0.45 -1.45 -15.36
C LYS A 169 0.53 -2.12 -13.99
N ALA A 170 -0.26 -1.63 -13.04
CA ALA A 170 -0.31 -2.15 -11.69
C ALA A 170 -1.73 -2.06 -11.15
N PHE A 171 -2.10 -3.04 -10.32
CA PHE A 171 -3.36 -3.09 -9.59
C PHE A 171 -3.15 -3.89 -8.31
N PHE A 172 -3.30 -3.23 -7.16
CA PHE A 172 -3.06 -3.86 -5.87
C PHE A 172 -4.22 -3.59 -4.92
N GLU A 173 -4.45 -4.59 -4.07
CA GLU A 173 -5.43 -4.53 -2.98
C GLU A 173 -4.72 -4.52 -1.64
N ASP A 174 -5.31 -3.79 -0.70
CA ASP A 174 -4.92 -3.82 0.70
C ASP A 174 -6.08 -3.35 1.59
N VAL A 175 -6.13 -3.77 2.85
CA VAL A 175 -7.08 -3.22 3.83
C VAL A 175 -6.84 -1.71 4.01
N GLY A 176 -5.59 -1.26 3.97
CA GLY A 176 -5.20 0.15 4.04
C GLY A 176 -5.09 0.80 2.66
N ARG A 177 -5.78 1.93 2.43
CA ARG A 177 -5.68 2.67 1.16
C ARG A 177 -4.27 3.14 0.82
N HIS A 178 -3.47 3.53 1.84
CA HIS A 178 -2.10 3.98 1.63
C HIS A 178 -1.21 2.82 1.20
N ASN A 179 -1.33 1.66 1.86
CA ASN A 179 -0.63 0.44 1.45
C ASN A 179 -0.97 0.02 0.02
N ALA A 180 -2.24 0.15 -0.41
CA ALA A 180 -2.62 -0.14 -1.79
C ALA A 180 -1.89 0.79 -2.79
N VAL A 181 -1.79 2.09 -2.46
CA VAL A 181 -1.02 3.07 -3.23
C VAL A 181 0.48 2.74 -3.20
N ASP A 182 1.04 2.40 -2.05
CA ASP A 182 2.46 2.07 -1.89
C ASP A 182 2.83 0.83 -2.70
N LYS A 183 2.05 -0.26 -2.62
CA LYS A 183 2.24 -1.44 -3.47
C LYS A 183 2.21 -1.07 -4.96
N THR A 184 1.24 -0.25 -5.34
CA THR A 184 1.11 0.21 -6.73
C THR A 184 2.34 1.01 -7.15
N LEU A 185 2.77 1.97 -6.33
CA LEU A 185 3.95 2.80 -6.58
C LEU A 185 5.22 1.95 -6.67
N GLY A 186 5.48 1.10 -5.69
CA GLY A 186 6.66 0.25 -5.63
C GLY A 186 6.76 -0.78 -6.76
N SER A 187 5.64 -1.12 -7.41
CA SER A 187 5.62 -2.03 -8.56
C SER A 187 5.96 -1.37 -9.91
N VAL A 188 5.86 -0.04 -10.01
CA VAL A 188 6.00 0.70 -11.29
C VAL A 188 7.20 1.64 -11.36
N ILE A 189 8.01 1.68 -10.32
CA ILE A 189 9.24 2.49 -10.23
C ILE A 189 10.48 1.61 -10.25
#